data_AF-A0A7V9QGG3-F1
#
_entry.id   AF-A0A7V9QGG3-F1
#
_cell.length_a   1.000
_cell.length_b   1.000
_cell.length_c   1.000
_cell.angle_alpha   90.00
_cell.angle_beta   90.00
_cell.angle_gamma   90.00
#
_symmetry.space_group_name_H-M   'P 1'
#
loop_
_entity.id
_entity.type
_entity.pdbx_description
1 polymer ?
#
loop_
_entity_poly.entity_id
_entity_poly.type
_entity_poly.pdbx_seq_one_letter_code
_entity_poly.pdbx_strand_id
1 'polypeptide(L)'
;MAFFPEFPFKGERVDSLLARIPRSLIPMALLTGIVVHSYVWFVLVRASVNFDWIALLLAFAGRFVLLLALATVYLGNHPVRQWIWRVPAFAILEVAVEAIYVAVLIKLGAERIGTEHARQRDWWGIVSDIVIYHGIAIVLFSMVLAVVVQTVRYALLKHEHRDSTVIKIHDEREMEKAEELIEARGERAAEKRNTGSNRAV
;
A
#
# COMPACT_ATOMS: atom_id res chain seq x y z
N MET A 1 17.94 -12.32 31.82
CA MET A 1 18.13 -13.15 30.62
C MET A 1 17.36 -12.51 29.47
N ALA A 2 18.06 -11.87 28.53
CA ALA A 2 17.46 -11.28 27.34
C ALA A 2 17.44 -12.34 26.23
N PHE A 3 16.24 -12.81 25.84
CA PHE A 3 16.01 -13.85 24.82
C PHE A 3 15.74 -13.26 23.41
N PHE A 4 16.03 -11.97 23.20
CA PHE A 4 15.92 -11.39 21.88
C PHE A 4 17.31 -11.09 21.34
N PRO A 5 17.80 -11.83 20.32
CA PRO A 5 18.92 -11.36 19.54
C PRO A 5 18.53 -10.01 18.94
N GLU A 6 19.19 -8.94 19.37
CA GLU A 6 19.25 -7.70 18.63
C GLU A 6 19.97 -8.03 17.32
N PHE A 7 19.23 -8.48 16.31
CA PHE A 7 19.74 -8.46 14.96
C PHE A 7 19.87 -6.98 14.61
N PRO A 8 21.08 -6.42 14.45
CA PRO A 8 21.20 -5.17 13.75
C PRO A 8 20.75 -5.47 12.33
N PHE A 9 19.47 -5.24 12.02
CA PHE A 9 19.03 -5.00 10.67
C PHE A 9 19.72 -3.69 10.25
N LYS A 10 21.00 -3.80 9.95
CA LYS A 10 21.71 -2.90 9.06
C LYS A 10 21.02 -3.14 7.73
N GLY A 11 19.86 -2.53 7.56
CA GLY A 11 19.22 -2.38 6.27
C GLY A 11 20.23 -1.60 5.46
N GLU A 12 21.13 -2.31 4.78
CA GLU A 12 21.56 -1.89 3.48
C GLU A 12 20.25 -1.67 2.74
N ARG A 13 19.80 -0.40 2.77
CA ARG A 13 18.88 0.12 1.79
C ARG A 13 19.57 -0.26 0.51
N VAL A 14 19.11 -1.33 -0.10
CA VAL A 14 19.51 -1.65 -1.45
C VAL A 14 18.94 -0.47 -2.22
N ASP A 15 19.77 0.56 -2.43
CA ASP A 15 19.55 1.72 -3.28
C ASP A 15 19.53 1.24 -4.75
N SER A 16 18.85 0.13 -4.98
CA SER A 16 18.55 -0.42 -6.28
C SER A 16 17.59 0.54 -6.94
N LEU A 17 17.85 0.81 -8.21
CA LEU A 17 16.92 1.51 -9.09
C LEU A 17 15.50 0.89 -8.98
N LEU A 18 15.41 -0.41 -8.69
CA LEU A 18 14.18 -1.17 -8.44
C LEU A 18 13.37 -0.66 -7.24
N ALA A 19 13.99 -0.26 -6.13
CA ALA A 19 13.27 0.33 -4.99
C ALA A 19 12.73 1.75 -5.29
N ARG A 20 13.27 2.40 -6.33
CA ARG A 20 12.89 3.76 -6.76
C ARG A 20 11.73 3.74 -7.75
N ILE A 21 11.54 2.64 -8.49
CA ILE A 21 10.46 2.48 -9.49
C ILE A 21 9.07 2.71 -8.87
N PRO A 22 8.70 2.07 -7.73
CA PRO A 22 7.36 2.25 -7.14
C PRO A 22 7.09 3.66 -6.60
N ARG A 23 8.13 4.49 -6.42
CA ARG A 23 8.01 5.89 -5.95
C ARG A 23 7.81 6.88 -7.09
N SER A 24 8.12 6.47 -8.32
CA SER A 24 8.16 7.35 -9.48
C SER A 24 6.97 7.10 -10.38
N LEU A 25 6.26 8.17 -10.72
CA LEU A 25 5.00 8.14 -11.46
C LEU A 25 5.20 7.62 -12.90
N ILE A 26 6.24 8.09 -13.59
CA ILE A 26 6.53 7.76 -14.99
C ILE A 26 6.92 6.28 -15.19
N PRO A 27 7.96 5.73 -14.54
CA PRO A 27 8.38 4.36 -14.77
C PRO A 27 7.32 3.36 -14.31
N MET A 28 6.53 3.70 -13.28
CA MET A 28 5.45 2.83 -12.85
C MET A 28 4.31 2.80 -13.87
N ALA A 29 3.89 3.95 -14.41
CA ALA A 29 2.86 4.01 -15.46
C ALA A 29 3.31 3.32 -16.76
N LEU A 30 4.59 3.45 -17.11
CA LEU A 30 5.19 2.72 -18.23
C LEU A 30 5.14 1.21 -17.99
N LEU A 31 5.59 0.78 -16.81
CA LEU A 31 5.61 -0.63 -16.44
C LEU A 31 4.20 -1.21 -16.41
N THR A 32 3.22 -0.49 -15.86
CA THR A 32 1.84 -0.96 -15.81
C THR A 32 1.26 -1.12 -17.21
N GLY A 33 1.33 -0.09 -18.06
CA GLY A 33 0.78 -0.18 -19.42
C GLY A 33 1.39 -1.32 -20.23
N ILE A 34 2.73 -1.45 -20.18
CA ILE A 34 3.43 -2.51 -20.93
C ILE A 34 3.09 -3.90 -20.39
N VAL A 35 3.17 -4.11 -19.07
CA VAL A 35 2.97 -5.44 -18.45
C VAL A 35 1.52 -5.90 -18.62
N VAL A 36 0.56 -5.02 -18.35
CA VAL A 36 -0.87 -5.32 -18.47
C VAL A 36 -1.22 -5.68 -19.90
N HIS A 37 -0.75 -4.90 -20.88
CA HIS A 37 -1.07 -5.15 -22.27
C HIS A 37 -0.34 -6.38 -22.83
N SER A 38 0.92 -6.60 -22.44
CA SER A 38 1.69 -7.80 -22.81
C SER A 38 1.00 -9.08 -22.31
N TYR A 39 0.43 -9.04 -21.10
CA TYR A 39 -0.34 -10.15 -20.56
C TYR A 39 -1.58 -10.44 -21.41
N VAL A 40 -2.37 -9.43 -21.74
CA VAL A 40 -3.57 -9.57 -22.58
C VAL A 40 -3.22 -10.14 -23.94
N TRP A 41 -2.21 -9.56 -24.59
CA TRP A 41 -1.71 -10.02 -25.87
C TRP A 41 -1.28 -11.49 -25.81
N PHE A 42 -0.52 -11.89 -24.78
CA PHE A 42 -0.07 -13.26 -24.59
C PHE A 42 -1.23 -14.25 -24.40
N VAL A 43 -2.25 -13.87 -23.62
CA VAL A 43 -3.45 -14.70 -23.40
C VAL A 43 -4.23 -14.88 -24.70
N LEU A 44 -4.45 -13.79 -25.45
CA LEU A 44 -5.22 -13.83 -26.69
C LEU A 44 -4.48 -14.53 -27.85
N VAL A 45 -3.16 -14.44 -27.91
CA VAL A 45 -2.34 -15.17 -28.90
C VAL A 45 -2.39 -16.69 -28.67
N ARG A 46 -2.51 -17.13 -27.42
CA ARG A 46 -2.57 -18.56 -27.07
C ARG A 46 -3.99 -19.12 -27.03
N ALA A 47 -5.01 -18.30 -27.25
CA ALA A 47 -6.40 -18.74 -27.28
C ALA A 47 -6.57 -19.77 -28.41
N SER A 48 -7.11 -20.95 -28.07
CA SER A 48 -7.47 -21.98 -29.04
C SER A 48 -8.98 -21.94 -29.28
N VAL A 49 -9.39 -22.31 -30.50
CA VAL A 49 -10.78 -22.25 -31.01
C VAL A 49 -11.82 -22.89 -30.06
N ASN A 50 -11.41 -23.84 -29.20
CA ASN A 50 -12.33 -24.54 -28.28
C ASN A 50 -12.52 -23.83 -26.92
N PHE A 51 -11.66 -22.89 -26.53
CA PHE A 51 -11.68 -22.22 -25.21
C PHE A 51 -11.62 -20.69 -25.30
N ASP A 52 -12.00 -20.10 -26.44
CA ASP A 52 -11.93 -18.65 -26.68
C ASP A 52 -12.66 -17.81 -25.61
N TRP A 53 -13.81 -18.28 -25.10
CA TRP A 53 -14.56 -17.55 -24.07
C TRP A 53 -13.79 -17.46 -22.74
N ILE A 54 -13.02 -18.49 -22.37
CA ILE A 54 -12.16 -18.47 -21.18
C ILE A 54 -11.01 -17.51 -21.40
N ALA A 55 -10.39 -17.53 -22.59
CA ALA A 55 -9.30 -16.62 -22.92
C ALA A 55 -9.74 -15.16 -22.89
N LEU A 56 -10.95 -14.85 -23.40
CA LEU A 56 -11.54 -13.50 -23.32
C LEU A 56 -11.80 -13.08 -21.87
N LEU A 57 -12.37 -13.98 -21.05
CA LEU A 57 -12.62 -13.70 -19.64
C LEU A 57 -11.31 -13.51 -18.86
N LEU A 58 -10.30 -14.33 -19.14
CA LEU A 58 -8.99 -14.25 -18.49
C LEU A 58 -8.23 -13.00 -18.91
N ALA A 59 -8.26 -12.65 -20.19
CA ALA A 59 -7.70 -11.40 -20.70
C ALA A 59 -8.39 -10.19 -20.05
N PHE A 60 -9.72 -10.18 -20.00
CA PHE A 60 -10.48 -9.10 -19.38
C PHE A 60 -10.21 -9.00 -17.86
N ALA A 61 -10.47 -10.07 -17.11
CA ALA A 61 -10.32 -10.06 -15.66
C ALA A 61 -8.87 -9.87 -15.21
N GLY A 62 -7.93 -10.59 -15.85
CA GLY A 62 -6.52 -10.51 -15.53
C GLY A 62 -5.92 -9.13 -15.80
N ARG A 63 -6.39 -8.43 -16.84
CA ARG A 63 -6.03 -7.04 -17.11
C ARG A 63 -6.34 -6.13 -15.92
N PHE A 64 -7.59 -6.17 -15.42
CA PHE A 64 -7.97 -5.38 -14.25
C PHE A 64 -7.22 -5.81 -12.99
N VAL A 65 -7.08 -7.11 -12.75
CA VAL A 65 -6.35 -7.60 -11.56
C VAL A 65 -4.91 -7.08 -11.55
N LEU A 66 -4.19 -7.16 -12.67
CA LEU A 66 -2.82 -6.66 -12.78
C LEU A 66 -2.75 -5.15 -12.63
N LEU A 67 -3.64 -4.42 -13.31
CA LEU A 67 -3.71 -2.97 -13.25
C LEU A 67 -3.98 -2.47 -11.83
N LEU A 68 -4.94 -3.06 -11.13
CA LEU A 68 -5.30 -2.71 -9.76
C LEU A 68 -4.20 -3.12 -8.76
N ALA A 69 -3.55 -4.28 -8.95
CA ALA A 69 -2.43 -4.71 -8.10
C ALA A 69 -1.25 -3.74 -8.22
N LEU A 70 -0.87 -3.37 -9.43
CA LEU A 70 0.22 -2.42 -9.66
C LEU A 70 -0.14 -1.00 -9.22
N ALA A 71 -1.40 -0.58 -9.41
CA ALA A 71 -1.90 0.66 -8.84
C ALA A 71 -1.79 0.64 -7.31
N THR A 72 -2.14 -0.47 -6.65
CA THR A 72 -1.99 -0.62 -5.19
C THR A 72 -0.55 -0.47 -4.75
N VAL A 73 0.41 -1.08 -5.46
CA VAL A 73 1.85 -0.94 -5.17
C VAL A 73 2.29 0.52 -5.28
N TYR A 74 1.84 1.23 -6.30
CA TYR A 74 2.15 2.64 -6.50
C TYR A 74 1.54 3.54 -5.40
N LEU A 75 0.23 3.39 -5.17
CA LEU A 75 -0.56 4.21 -4.26
C LEU A 75 -0.23 3.94 -2.79
N GLY A 76 0.05 2.68 -2.43
CA GLY A 76 0.41 2.27 -1.07
C GLY A 76 1.72 2.90 -0.57
N ASN A 77 2.53 3.40 -1.48
CA ASN A 77 3.81 4.05 -1.20
C ASN A 77 3.70 5.60 -1.14
N HIS A 78 2.49 6.15 -1.27
CA HIS A 78 2.19 7.57 -1.18
C HIS A 78 1.09 7.87 -0.15
N PRO A 79 1.15 8.99 0.58
CA PRO A 79 0.09 9.36 1.51
C PRO A 79 -1.21 9.70 0.78
N VAL A 80 -2.35 9.34 1.37
CA VAL A 80 -3.69 9.49 0.78
C VAL A 80 -3.99 10.91 0.29
N ARG A 81 -3.46 11.94 0.97
CA ARG A 81 -3.61 13.35 0.55
C ARG A 81 -3.04 13.63 -0.85
N GLN A 82 -1.99 12.91 -1.27
CA GLN A 82 -1.39 13.08 -2.59
C GLN A 82 -2.13 12.32 -3.68
N TRP A 83 -3.08 11.42 -3.34
CA TRP A 83 -3.79 10.59 -4.31
C TRP A 83 -4.68 11.41 -5.24
N ILE A 84 -5.23 12.53 -4.76
CA ILE A 84 -6.13 13.43 -5.51
C ILE A 84 -5.56 13.81 -6.88
N TRP A 85 -4.26 14.08 -6.95
CA TRP A 85 -3.59 14.46 -8.21
C TRP A 85 -2.79 13.32 -8.83
N ARG A 86 -2.28 12.38 -8.02
CA ARG A 86 -1.51 11.24 -8.51
C ARG A 86 -2.36 10.20 -9.21
N VAL A 87 -3.60 9.96 -8.78
CA VAL A 87 -4.51 9.01 -9.41
C VAL A 87 -4.86 9.46 -10.84
N PRO A 88 -5.33 10.70 -11.08
CA PRO A 88 -5.56 11.18 -12.45
C PRO A 88 -4.29 11.19 -13.30
N ALA A 89 -3.15 11.66 -12.75
CA ALA A 89 -1.90 11.71 -13.48
C ALA A 89 -1.38 10.30 -13.86
N PHE A 90 -1.54 9.33 -12.97
CA PHE A 90 -1.21 7.93 -13.24
C PHE A 90 -2.12 7.36 -14.33
N ALA A 91 -3.44 7.58 -14.25
CA ALA A 91 -4.38 7.13 -15.27
C ALA A 91 -4.06 7.73 -16.65
N ILE A 92 -3.79 9.04 -16.74
CA ILE A 92 -3.46 9.70 -18.01
C ILE A 92 -2.19 9.12 -18.63
N LEU A 93 -1.14 8.91 -17.84
CA LEU A 93 0.10 8.33 -18.35
C LEU A 93 -0.04 6.87 -18.73
N GLU A 94 -0.74 6.09 -17.93
CA GLU A 94 -0.99 4.66 -18.20
C GLU A 94 -1.74 4.49 -19.53
N VAL A 95 -2.81 5.26 -19.71
CA VAL A 95 -3.58 5.30 -20.97
C VAL A 95 -2.71 5.76 -22.14
N ALA A 96 -1.87 6.79 -21.96
CA ALA A 96 -0.99 7.27 -23.03
C ALA A 96 0.04 6.20 -23.45
N VAL A 97 0.63 5.50 -22.48
CA VAL A 97 1.57 4.40 -22.74
C VAL A 97 0.87 3.27 -23.47
N GLU A 98 -0.32 2.88 -23.02
CA GLU A 98 -1.06 1.79 -23.64
C GLU A 98 -1.52 2.16 -25.05
N ALA A 99 -1.97 3.39 -25.28
CA ALA A 99 -2.33 3.88 -26.62
C ALA A 99 -1.15 3.84 -27.60
N ILE A 100 0.06 4.19 -27.13
CA ILE A 100 1.30 4.08 -27.93
C ILE A 100 1.64 2.61 -28.18
N TYR A 101 1.55 1.76 -27.16
CA TYR A 101 1.86 0.33 -27.27
C TYR A 101 0.95 -0.37 -28.27
N VAL A 102 -0.36 -0.11 -28.19
CA VAL A 102 -1.36 -0.57 -29.16
C VAL A 102 -1.04 -0.06 -30.56
N ALA A 103 -0.69 1.23 -30.72
CA ALA A 103 -0.32 1.77 -32.03
C ALA A 103 0.90 1.05 -32.65
N VAL A 104 1.88 0.68 -31.82
CA VAL A 104 3.05 -0.10 -32.25
C VAL A 104 2.63 -1.51 -32.66
N LEU A 105 1.80 -2.19 -31.86
CA LEU A 105 1.34 -3.55 -32.17
C LEU A 105 0.45 -3.62 -33.42
N ILE A 106 -0.42 -2.63 -33.64
CA ILE A 106 -1.22 -2.51 -34.87
C ILE A 106 -0.31 -2.38 -36.09
N LYS A 107 0.73 -1.54 -36.01
CA LYS A 107 1.71 -1.40 -37.11
C LYS A 107 2.46 -2.69 -37.41
N LEU A 108 2.72 -3.51 -36.38
CA LEU A 108 3.34 -4.82 -36.52
C LEU A 108 2.35 -5.92 -36.95
N GLY A 109 1.06 -5.61 -37.06
CA GLY A 109 0.02 -6.58 -37.41
C GLY A 109 -0.22 -7.64 -36.34
N ALA A 110 0.23 -7.40 -35.10
CA ALA A 110 0.16 -8.36 -33.99
C ALA A 110 -1.07 -8.16 -33.09
N GLU A 111 -1.75 -7.01 -33.20
CA GLU A 111 -2.89 -6.66 -32.36
C GLU A 111 -4.18 -7.32 -32.84
N ARG A 112 -4.94 -7.91 -31.92
CA ARG A 112 -6.22 -8.57 -32.19
C ARG A 112 -7.36 -7.91 -31.45
N ILE A 113 -8.47 -7.68 -32.16
CA ILE A 113 -9.75 -7.28 -31.58
C ILE A 113 -10.65 -8.51 -31.61
N GLY A 114 -10.69 -9.23 -30.48
CA GLY A 114 -11.37 -10.53 -30.42
C GLY A 114 -10.70 -11.56 -31.34
N THR A 115 -11.40 -12.01 -32.37
CA THR A 115 -10.90 -13.01 -33.33
C THR A 115 -10.24 -12.40 -34.58
N GLU A 116 -10.42 -11.11 -34.84
CA GLU A 116 -9.89 -10.41 -36.02
C GLU A 116 -8.64 -9.57 -35.71
N HIS A 117 -7.85 -9.26 -36.73
CA HIS A 117 -6.69 -8.37 -36.59
C HIS A 117 -7.14 -6.92 -36.58
N ALA A 118 -6.63 -6.14 -35.63
CA ALA A 118 -6.93 -4.73 -35.49
C ALA A 118 -6.40 -3.93 -36.69
N ARG A 119 -7.20 -3.01 -37.23
CA ARG A 119 -6.77 -2.06 -38.26
C ARG A 119 -6.46 -0.71 -37.64
N GLN A 120 -5.69 0.11 -38.37
CA GLN A 120 -5.37 1.48 -37.95
C GLN A 120 -6.62 2.35 -37.67
N ARG A 121 -7.74 2.07 -38.34
CA ARG A 121 -9.01 2.77 -38.11
C ARG A 121 -9.63 2.46 -36.75
N ASP A 122 -9.33 1.29 -36.20
CA ASP A 122 -9.91 0.82 -34.93
C ASP A 122 -9.14 1.37 -33.73
N TRP A 123 -7.95 1.92 -33.95
CA TRP A 123 -7.08 2.49 -32.91
C TRP A 123 -7.81 3.49 -32.01
N TRP A 124 -8.58 4.41 -32.60
CA TRP A 124 -9.30 5.41 -31.80
C TRP A 124 -10.39 4.79 -30.91
N GLY A 125 -11.08 3.77 -31.42
CA GLY A 125 -12.07 3.02 -30.63
C GLY A 125 -11.43 2.30 -29.45
N ILE A 126 -10.32 1.59 -29.70
CA ILE A 126 -9.56 0.89 -28.66
C ILE A 126 -9.09 1.89 -27.59
N VAL A 127 -8.50 3.01 -28.01
CA VAL A 127 -8.01 4.03 -27.06
C VAL A 127 -9.15 4.63 -26.25
N SER A 128 -10.32 4.88 -26.85
CA SER A 128 -11.47 5.40 -26.10
C SER A 128 -11.98 4.41 -25.05
N ASP A 129 -12.02 3.11 -25.37
CA ASP A 129 -12.39 2.08 -24.42
C ASP A 129 -11.38 2.02 -23.27
N ILE A 130 -10.09 2.09 -23.58
CA ILE A 130 -9.02 2.14 -22.57
C ILE A 130 -9.23 3.34 -21.64
N VAL A 131 -9.39 4.55 -22.19
CA VAL A 131 -9.59 5.78 -21.41
C VAL A 131 -10.78 5.63 -20.46
N ILE A 132 -11.91 5.13 -20.95
CA ILE A 132 -13.16 5.05 -20.19
C ILE A 132 -13.05 3.96 -19.12
N TYR A 133 -12.76 2.71 -19.51
CA TYR A 133 -12.78 1.58 -18.60
C TYR A 133 -11.62 1.63 -17.60
N HIS A 134 -10.40 1.97 -18.03
CA HIS A 134 -9.28 2.09 -17.10
C HIS A 134 -9.41 3.32 -16.22
N GLY A 135 -9.78 4.47 -16.80
CA GLY A 135 -9.98 5.70 -16.03
C GLY A 135 -10.99 5.50 -14.90
N ILE A 136 -12.16 4.92 -15.22
CA ILE A 136 -13.18 4.62 -14.23
C ILE A 136 -12.68 3.59 -13.22
N ALA A 137 -12.05 2.50 -13.66
CA ALA A 137 -11.55 1.45 -12.75
C ALA A 137 -10.51 2.00 -11.77
N ILE A 138 -9.53 2.77 -12.23
CA ILE A 138 -8.48 3.38 -11.40
C ILE A 138 -9.09 4.34 -10.38
N VAL A 139 -10.02 5.20 -10.81
CA VAL A 139 -10.65 6.17 -9.92
C VAL A 139 -11.49 5.46 -8.85
N LEU A 140 -12.40 4.57 -9.23
CA LEU A 140 -13.25 3.83 -8.29
C LEU A 140 -12.42 3.00 -7.32
N PHE A 141 -11.43 2.26 -7.83
CA PHE A 141 -10.57 1.45 -6.99
C PHE A 141 -9.75 2.30 -6.02
N SER A 142 -9.20 3.44 -6.46
CA SER A 142 -8.45 4.33 -5.59
C SER A 142 -9.31 4.90 -4.46
N MET A 143 -10.59 5.14 -4.71
CA MET A 143 -11.54 5.61 -3.70
C MET A 143 -11.77 4.53 -2.64
N VAL A 144 -12.01 3.28 -3.07
CA VAL A 144 -12.15 2.13 -2.15
C VAL A 144 -10.87 1.92 -1.35
N LEU A 145 -9.72 1.92 -2.01
CA LEU A 145 -8.41 1.74 -1.36
C LEU A 145 -8.14 2.87 -0.36
N ALA A 146 -8.55 4.10 -0.65
CA ALA A 146 -8.37 5.23 0.26
C ALA A 146 -9.18 5.03 1.55
N VAL A 147 -10.43 4.58 1.44
CA VAL A 147 -11.28 4.25 2.59
C VAL A 147 -10.65 3.13 3.43
N VAL A 148 -10.18 2.06 2.80
CA VAL A 148 -9.52 0.95 3.49
C VAL A 148 -8.27 1.43 4.23
N VAL A 149 -7.38 2.15 3.55
CA VAL A 149 -6.14 2.67 4.14
C VAL A 149 -6.42 3.64 5.28
N GLN A 150 -7.39 4.54 5.14
CA GLN A 150 -7.79 5.46 6.20
C GLN A 150 -8.36 4.71 7.41
N THR A 151 -9.18 3.68 7.19
CA THR A 151 -9.77 2.87 8.26
C THR A 151 -8.69 2.12 9.04
N VAL A 152 -7.75 1.47 8.33
CA VAL A 152 -6.62 0.77 8.95
C VAL A 152 -5.74 1.77 9.73
N ARG A 153 -5.44 2.93 9.13
CA ARG A 153 -4.62 3.96 9.78
C ARG A 153 -5.30 4.50 11.04
N TYR A 154 -6.62 4.73 10.99
CA TYR A 154 -7.40 5.16 12.14
C TYR A 154 -7.41 4.10 13.25
N ALA A 155 -7.58 2.82 12.90
CA ALA A 155 -7.54 1.72 13.86
C ALA A 155 -6.17 1.62 14.55
N LEU A 156 -5.07 1.70 13.79
CA LEU A 156 -3.71 1.67 14.33
C LEU A 156 -3.44 2.85 15.27
N LEU A 157 -3.78 4.08 14.84
CA LEU A 157 -3.60 5.28 15.67
C LEU A 157 -4.42 5.24 16.97
N LYS A 158 -5.62 4.64 16.91
CA LYS A 158 -6.48 4.44 18.08
C LYS A 158 -5.86 3.45 19.07
N HIS A 159 -5.21 2.39 18.58
CA HIS A 159 -4.49 1.44 19.44
C HIS A 159 -3.28 2.09 20.13
N GLU A 160 -2.48 2.88 19.40
CA GLU A 160 -1.29 3.55 19.94
C GLU A 160 -1.63 4.59 21.04
N HIS A 161 -2.74 5.33 20.87
CA HIS A 161 -3.23 6.23 21.93
C HIS A 161 -3.70 5.48 23.18
N ARG A 162 -4.30 4.31 23.00
CA ARG A 162 -4.75 3.49 24.13
C ARG A 162 -3.55 2.97 24.92
N ASP A 163 -2.54 2.46 24.23
CA ASP A 163 -1.36 1.86 24.87
C ASP A 163 -0.50 2.92 25.57
N SER A 164 -0.29 4.09 24.95
CA SER A 164 0.41 5.21 25.61
C SER A 164 -0.32 5.76 26.83
N THR A 165 -1.67 5.80 26.81
CA THR A 165 -2.47 6.22 27.97
C THR A 165 -2.39 5.19 29.09
N VAL A 166 -2.45 3.90 28.77
CA VAL A 166 -2.32 2.81 29.76
C VAL A 166 -0.94 2.81 30.43
N ILE A 167 0.13 3.05 29.66
CA ILE A 167 1.51 3.14 30.20
C ILE A 167 1.61 4.32 31.19
N LYS A 168 1.11 5.51 30.82
CA LYS A 168 1.14 6.68 31.72
C LYS A 168 0.40 6.45 33.04
N ILE A 169 -0.79 5.83 32.98
CA ILE A 169 -1.57 5.52 34.18
C ILE A 169 -0.85 4.48 35.06
N HIS A 170 -0.15 3.52 34.45
CA HIS A 170 0.63 2.53 35.19
C HIS A 170 1.82 3.17 35.91
N ASP A 171 2.58 4.02 35.21
CA ASP A 171 3.72 4.74 35.78
C ASP A 171 3.29 5.67 36.93
N GLU A 172 2.18 6.41 36.77
CA GLU A 172 1.64 7.27 37.83
C GLU A 172 1.29 6.48 39.11
N ARG A 173 0.66 5.30 38.98
CA ARG A 173 0.34 4.45 40.13
C ARG A 173 1.57 3.86 40.82
N GLU A 174 2.62 3.54 40.06
CA GLU A 174 3.87 3.05 40.65
C GLU A 174 4.60 4.16 41.40
N MET A 175 4.52 5.41 40.93
CA MET A 175 5.06 6.56 41.67
C MET A 175 4.28 6.82 42.96
N GLU A 176 2.95 6.78 42.92
CA GLU A 176 2.10 6.97 44.10
C GLU A 176 2.41 5.92 45.18
N LYS A 177 2.52 4.64 44.81
CA LYS A 177 2.94 3.59 45.75
C LYS A 177 4.36 3.80 46.30
N ALA A 178 5.28 4.30 45.47
CA ALA A 178 6.65 4.57 45.92
C ALA A 178 6.68 5.72 46.94
N GLU A 179 5.87 6.77 46.74
CA GLU A 179 5.70 7.87 47.71
C GLU A 179 5.09 7.38 49.02
N GLU A 180 4.01 6.60 48.97
CA GLU A 180 3.39 6.00 50.16
C GLU A 180 4.39 5.13 50.95
N LEU A 181 5.22 4.35 50.25
CA LEU A 181 6.27 3.53 50.88
C LEU A 181 7.36 4.38 51.54
N ILE A 182 7.71 5.53 50.96
CA ILE A 182 8.69 6.46 51.53
C ILE A 182 8.11 7.12 52.78
N GLU A 183 6.85 7.58 52.72
CA GLU A 183 6.15 8.21 53.84
C GLU A 183 6.01 7.23 55.01
N ALA A 184 5.50 6.02 54.74
CA ALA A 184 5.37 4.97 55.76
C ALA A 184 6.73 4.55 56.36
N ARG A 185 7.82 4.62 55.59
CA ARG A 185 9.17 4.37 56.10
C ARG A 185 9.68 5.53 56.96
N GLY A 186 9.34 6.77 56.62
CA GLY A 186 9.61 7.97 57.40
C GLY A 186 8.91 7.94 58.76
N GLU A 187 7.62 7.60 58.79
CA GLU A 187 6.84 7.45 60.02
C GLU A 187 7.41 6.39 60.95
N ARG A 188 7.71 5.18 60.42
CA ARG A 188 8.35 4.11 61.20
C ARG A 188 9.72 4.52 61.76
N ALA A 189 10.47 5.34 61.04
CA ALA A 189 11.76 5.85 61.52
C ALA A 189 11.58 6.89 62.63
N ALA A 190 10.56 7.76 62.53
CA ALA A 190 10.21 8.73 63.57
C ALA A 190 9.69 8.04 64.84
N GLU A 191 8.85 7.02 64.70
CA GLU A 191 8.32 6.23 65.82
C GLU A 191 9.42 5.50 66.60
N LYS A 192 10.37 4.87 65.88
CA LYS A 192 11.56 4.24 66.49
C LYS A 192 12.45 5.25 67.24
N ARG A 193 12.55 6.48 66.74
CA ARG A 193 13.34 7.54 67.38
C ARG A 193 12.69 7.99 68.70
N ASN A 194 11.37 8.10 68.74
CA ASN A 194 10.62 8.50 69.93
C ASN A 194 10.60 7.39 71.01
N THR A 195 10.40 6.13 70.62
CA THR A 195 10.45 4.97 71.54
C THR A 195 11.86 4.67 72.06
N GLY A 196 12.91 4.93 71.27
CA GLY A 196 14.30 4.86 71.73
C GLY A 196 14.65 5.93 72.77
N SER A 197 14.12 7.15 72.61
CA SER A 197 14.33 8.25 73.56
C SER A 197 13.66 8.00 74.92
N ASN A 198 12.52 7.31 74.94
CA ASN A 198 11.76 7.05 76.17
C ASN A 198 12.30 5.86 77.00
N ARG A 199 13.30 5.13 76.49
CA ARG A 199 14.01 4.04 77.21
C ARG A 199 15.34 4.48 77.83
N ALA A 200 15.78 5.70 77.58
CA ALA A 200 17.08 6.23 78.03
C ALA A 200 16.98 7.12 79.29
N VAL A 201 15.81 7.17 79.93
CA VAL A 201 15.55 7.85 81.21
C VAL A 201 15.16 6.78 82.23
#